data_AF-A0A1Q4F8N9-F1
#
_entry.id   AF-A0A1Q4F8N9-F1
#
_cell.length_a   1.000
_cell.length_b   1.000
_cell.length_c   1.000
_cell.angle_alpha   90.00
_cell.angle_beta   90.00
_cell.angle_gamma   90.00
#
_symmetry.space_group_name_H-M   'P 1'
#
loop_
_entity.id
_entity.type
_entity.pdbx_description
1 polymer ?
#
loop_
_entity_poly.entity_id
_entity_poly.type
_entity_poly.pdbx_seq_one_letter_code
_entity_poly.pdbx_strand_id
1 'polypeptide(L)'
;METTNVKSILVIPMEEWNAVKEEIKQIAERLEQLNMGSRGSGLVKSPYITAKEFMAAVRICRSNFDKLVSRRKIMTLKKGRKVYVVASEVERYFREVEV
;
A
#
# COMPACT_ATOMS: atom_id res chain seq x y z
N MET A 1 29.58 26.77 32.13
CA MET A 1 28.54 26.06 32.87
C MET A 1 27.27 26.17 32.04
N GLU A 2 26.89 25.11 31.33
CA GLU A 2 25.71 25.10 30.46
C GLU A 2 24.45 24.97 31.31
N THR A 3 23.56 25.96 31.23
CA THR A 3 22.27 25.97 31.92
C THR A 3 21.25 25.24 31.05
N THR A 4 21.02 23.96 31.34
CA THR A 4 19.92 23.20 30.74
C THR A 4 18.59 23.79 31.19
N ASN A 5 17.90 24.47 30.27
CA ASN A 5 16.59 25.09 30.46
C ASN A 5 15.52 23.99 30.52
N VAL A 6 15.40 23.32 31.67
CA VAL A 6 14.34 22.35 31.94
C VAL A 6 13.06 23.11 32.23
N LYS A 7 12.16 23.17 31.24
CA LYS A 7 10.93 23.97 31.30
C LYS A 7 9.85 23.40 32.22
N SER A 8 9.87 22.10 32.52
CA SER A 8 8.97 21.47 33.49
C SER A 8 9.36 20.01 33.71
N ILE A 9 9.33 19.55 34.96
CA ILE A 9 9.45 18.14 35.32
C ILE A 9 8.03 17.64 35.61
N LEU A 10 7.56 16.68 34.81
CA LEU A 10 6.26 16.04 34.98
C LEU A 10 6.50 14.67 35.61
N VAL A 11 6.03 14.49 36.84
CA VAL A 11 6.09 13.21 37.55
C VAL A 11 4.73 12.53 37.37
N ILE A 12 4.73 11.45 36.59
CA ILE A 12 3.53 10.65 36.33
C ILE A 12 3.61 9.39 37.18
N PRO A 13 2.53 8.99 37.88
CA PRO A 13 2.45 7.71 38.57
C PRO A 13 2.73 6.55 37.61
N MET A 14 3.44 5.53 38.09
CA MET A 14 3.86 4.43 37.21
C MET A 14 2.65 3.65 36.68
N GLU A 15 1.56 3.58 37.46
CA GLU A 15 0.31 2.96 37.06
C GLU A 15 -0.31 3.64 35.84
N GLU A 16 -0.38 4.97 35.83
CA GLU A 16 -0.94 5.76 34.73
C GLU A 16 -0.10 5.59 33.46
N TRP A 17 1.23 5.58 33.60
CA TRP A 17 2.14 5.39 32.47
C TRP A 17 1.99 4.00 31.83
N ASN A 18 1.80 2.97 32.65
CA ASN A 18 1.59 1.60 32.18
C ASN A 18 0.23 1.45 31.50
N ALA A 19 -0.82 2.09 32.01
CA ALA A 19 -2.14 2.10 31.37
C ALA A 19 -2.09 2.70 29.96
N VAL A 20 -1.42 3.85 29.80
CA VAL A 20 -1.25 4.50 28.50
C VAL A 20 -0.49 3.61 27.50
N LYS A 21 0.57 2.94 27.94
CA LYS A 21 1.31 2.01 27.07
C LYS A 21 0.46 0.84 26.60
N GLU A 22 -0.35 0.28 27.49
CA GLU A 22 -1.22 -0.85 27.17
C GLU A 22 -2.31 -0.45 26.17
N GLU A 23 -2.91 0.73 26.34
CA GLU A 23 -3.86 1.29 25.38
C GLU A 23 -3.23 1.50 23.99
N ILE A 24 -2.02 2.07 23.94
CA ILE A 24 -1.29 2.27 22.67
C ILE A 24 -1.03 0.92 21.99
N LYS A 25 -0.64 -0.10 22.76
CA LYS A 25 -0.39 -1.44 22.23
C LYS A 25 -1.67 -2.07 21.65
N GLN A 26 -2.80 -1.94 22.35
CA GLN A 26 -4.09 -2.43 21.86
C GLN A 26 -4.54 -1.70 20.59
N ILE A 27 -4.29 -0.39 20.49
CA ILE A 27 -4.57 0.39 19.27
C ILE A 27 -3.71 -0.11 18.11
N ALA A 28 -2.42 -0.36 18.34
CA ALA A 28 -1.51 -0.88 17.32
C ALA A 28 -1.96 -2.26 16.83
N GLU A 29 -2.31 -3.18 17.72
CA GLU A 29 -2.83 -4.51 17.37
C GLU A 29 -4.14 -4.43 16.58
N ARG A 30 -5.06 -3.55 16.98
CA ARG A 30 -6.32 -3.33 16.23
C ARG A 30 -6.06 -2.73 14.84
N LEU A 31 -5.09 -1.82 14.70
CA LEU A 31 -4.69 -1.28 13.40
C LEU A 31 -4.04 -2.34 12.51
N GLU A 32 -3.23 -3.24 13.06
CA GLU A 32 -2.69 -4.37 12.32
C GLU A 32 -3.79 -5.33 11.86
N GLN A 33 -4.74 -5.66 12.73
CA GLN A 33 -5.90 -6.49 12.39
C GLN A 33 -6.79 -5.84 11.32
N LEU A 34 -7.01 -4.53 11.40
CA LEU A 34 -7.75 -3.77 10.38
C LEU A 34 -6.98 -3.70 9.06
N ASN A 35 -5.65 -3.57 9.08
CA ASN A 35 -4.83 -3.65 7.87
C ASN A 35 -4.82 -5.06 7.26
N MET A 36 -4.92 -6.11 8.09
CA MET A 36 -5.09 -7.49 7.62
C MET A 36 -6.51 -7.71 7.04
N GLY A 37 -7.56 -7.15 7.66
CA GLY A 37 -8.95 -7.23 7.18
C GLY A 37 -9.27 -6.33 5.99
N SER A 38 -8.57 -5.20 5.83
CA SER A 38 -8.70 -4.29 4.69
C SER A 38 -7.91 -4.75 3.46
N ARG A 39 -7.02 -5.75 3.60
CA ARG A 39 -6.47 -6.49 2.47
C ARG A 39 -7.44 -7.60 2.06
N GLY A 40 -8.57 -7.18 1.47
CA GLY A 40 -9.42 -7.97 0.59
C GLY A 40 -9.71 -9.42 1.00
N SER A 41 -10.96 -9.65 1.40
CA SER A 41 -11.73 -10.86 1.10
C SER A 41 -10.98 -11.90 0.25
N GLY A 42 -10.60 -13.02 0.86
CA GLY A 42 -10.29 -14.28 0.18
C GLY A 42 -9.13 -14.21 -0.82
N LEU A 43 -8.00 -14.77 -0.41
CA LEU A 43 -6.77 -14.93 -1.18
C LEU A 43 -6.92 -15.94 -2.36
N VAL A 44 -7.89 -15.74 -3.26
CA VAL A 44 -7.73 -16.15 -4.64
C VAL A 44 -6.87 -15.07 -5.25
N LYS A 45 -5.55 -15.30 -5.34
CA LYS A 45 -4.66 -14.51 -6.20
C LYS A 45 -5.15 -14.68 -7.63
N SER A 46 -6.18 -13.93 -8.01
CA SER A 46 -6.60 -13.79 -9.39
C SER A 46 -5.34 -13.40 -10.15
N PRO A 47 -4.99 -14.11 -11.25
CA PRO A 47 -3.84 -13.75 -12.05
C PRO A 47 -4.03 -12.39 -12.76
N TYR A 48 -5.16 -11.73 -12.53
CA TYR A 48 -5.51 -10.44 -13.07
C TYR A 48 -5.61 -9.36 -12.00
N ILE A 49 -4.96 -8.24 -12.27
CA ILE A 49 -5.06 -6.97 -11.53
C ILE A 49 -5.87 -5.96 -12.34
N THR A 50 -6.43 -4.96 -11.69
CA THR A 50 -7.13 -3.87 -12.39
C THR A 50 -6.15 -2.92 -13.08
N ALA A 51 -6.61 -2.21 -14.11
CA ALA A 51 -5.81 -1.17 -14.75
C ALA A 51 -5.35 -0.08 -13.76
N LYS A 52 -6.16 0.23 -12.73
CA LYS A 52 -5.79 1.19 -11.69
C LYS A 52 -4.62 0.69 -10.85
N GLU A 53 -4.65 -0.58 -10.46
CA GLU A 53 -3.55 -1.22 -9.72
C GLU A 53 -2.30 -1.33 -10.58
N PHE A 54 -2.42 -1.71 -11.85
CA PHE A 54 -1.30 -1.74 -12.80
C PHE A 54 -0.64 -0.35 -12.93
N MET A 55 -1.44 0.70 -13.13
CA MET A 55 -0.94 2.07 -13.25
C MET A 55 -0.25 2.54 -11.96
N ALA A 56 -0.77 2.16 -10.79
CA ALA A 56 -0.15 2.48 -9.51
C ALA A 56 1.16 1.72 -9.29
N ALA A 57 1.22 0.44 -9.64
CA ALA A 57 2.41 -0.40 -9.52
C ALA A 57 3.54 0.06 -10.44
N VAL A 58 3.20 0.40 -11.69
CA VAL A 58 4.15 0.82 -12.73
C VAL A 58 4.41 2.34 -12.70
N ARG A 59 3.68 3.09 -11.86
CA ARG A 59 3.75 4.56 -11.73
C ARG A 59 3.58 5.30 -13.07
N ILE A 60 2.58 4.92 -13.85
CA ILE A 60 2.25 5.56 -15.14
C ILE A 60 0.86 6.20 -15.13
N CYS A 61 0.72 7.27 -15.90
CA CYS A 61 -0.56 7.93 -16.15
C CYS A 61 -1.44 7.14 -17.13
N ARG A 62 -2.75 7.44 -17.13
CA ARG A 62 -3.74 6.80 -18.00
C ARG A 62 -3.39 6.88 -19.49
N SER A 63 -2.88 8.02 -19.94
CA SER A 63 -2.47 8.22 -21.33
C SER A 63 -1.37 7.25 -21.77
N ASN A 64 -0.39 6.97 -20.91
CA ASN A 64 0.67 6.00 -21.19
C ASN A 64 0.14 4.57 -21.11
N PHE A 65 -0.76 4.27 -20.19
CA PHE A 65 -1.45 2.98 -20.17
C PHE A 65 -2.20 2.73 -21.48
N ASP A 66 -2.98 3.70 -21.96
CA ASP A 66 -3.72 3.58 -23.22
C ASP A 66 -2.79 3.43 -24.44
N LYS A 67 -1.61 4.06 -24.43
CA LYS A 67 -0.55 3.82 -25.44
C LYS A 67 -0.02 2.39 -25.40
N LEU A 68 0.17 1.80 -24.21
CA LEU A 68 0.62 0.41 -24.10
C LEU A 68 -0.45 -0.56 -24.63
N VAL A 69 -1.72 -0.29 -24.34
CA VAL A 69 -2.84 -1.09 -24.87
C VAL A 69 -2.95 -0.94 -26.38
N SER A 70 -2.90 0.28 -26.92
CA SER A 70 -3.06 0.54 -28.36
C SER A 70 -1.91 -0.04 -29.19
N ARG A 71 -0.69 -0.01 -28.65
CA ARG A 71 0.50 -0.66 -29.23
C ARG A 71 0.56 -2.17 -28.98
N ARG A 72 -0.46 -2.76 -28.36
CA ARG A 72 -0.53 -4.19 -27.98
C ARG A 72 0.68 -4.66 -27.14
N LYS A 73 1.28 -3.74 -26.39
CA LYS A 73 2.39 -4.02 -25.47
C LYS A 73 1.94 -4.61 -24.14
N ILE A 74 0.64 -4.57 -23.83
CA ILE A 74 0.06 -5.22 -22.65
C ILE A 74 -1.27 -5.86 -23.04
N MET A 75 -1.52 -7.08 -22.55
CA MET A 75 -2.80 -7.75 -22.77
C MET A 75 -3.81 -7.29 -21.73
N THR A 76 -5.00 -6.89 -22.19
CA THR A 76 -6.08 -6.42 -21.30
C THR A 76 -7.38 -7.17 -21.52
N LEU A 77 -8.13 -7.36 -20.44
CA LEU A 77 -9.45 -7.99 -20.41
C LEU A 77 -10.46 -6.98 -19.88
N LYS A 78 -11.55 -6.76 -20.61
CA LYS A 78 -12.62 -5.87 -20.19
C LYS A 78 -13.74 -6.68 -19.54
N LYS A 79 -14.08 -6.36 -18.29
CA LYS A 79 -15.23 -6.95 -17.58
C LYS A 79 -16.13 -5.82 -17.08
N GLY A 80 -17.26 -5.64 -17.77
CA GLY A 80 -18.16 -4.51 -17.55
C GLY A 80 -17.46 -3.17 -17.82
N ARG A 81 -17.43 -2.30 -16.80
CA ARG A 81 -16.74 -0.99 -16.86
C ARG A 81 -15.27 -1.06 -16.47
N LYS A 82 -14.78 -2.18 -15.92
CA LYS A 82 -13.41 -2.32 -15.43
C LYS A 82 -12.53 -3.01 -16.47
N VAL A 83 -11.27 -2.56 -16.54
CA VAL A 83 -10.21 -3.17 -17.35
C VAL A 83 -9.26 -3.89 -16.42
N TYR A 84 -8.90 -5.11 -16.80
CA TYR A 84 -8.01 -6.00 -16.08
C TYR A 84 -6.77 -6.29 -16.93
N VAL A 85 -5.65 -6.55 -16.27
CA VAL A 85 -4.34 -6.83 -16.84
C VAL A 85 -3.79 -8.06 -16.11
N VAL A 86 -3.04 -8.91 -16.80
CA VAL A 86 -2.35 -10.03 -16.13
C VAL A 86 -1.29 -9.48 -15.19
N ALA A 87 -1.19 -10.00 -13.96
CA ALA A 87 -0.25 -9.52 -12.97
C ALA A 87 1.23 -9.63 -13.43
N SER A 88 1.56 -10.67 -14.21
CA SER A 88 2.90 -10.87 -14.78
C SER A 88 3.34 -9.78 -15.76
N GLU A 89 2.41 -9.01 -16.32
CA GLU A 89 2.73 -7.88 -17.20
C GLU A 89 3.43 -6.75 -16.44
N VAL A 90 3.21 -6.63 -15.13
CA VAL A 90 3.91 -5.66 -14.28
C VAL A 90 5.41 -5.99 -14.27
N GLU A 91 5.75 -7.25 -14.04
CA GLU A 91 7.15 -7.68 -14.05
C GLU A 91 7.77 -7.55 -15.45
N ARG A 92 7.04 -7.90 -16.51
CA ARG A 92 7.54 -7.74 -17.88
C ARG A 92 7.89 -6.30 -18.20
N TYR A 93 7.06 -5.35 -17.77
CA TYR A 93 7.28 -3.93 -18.03
C TYR A 93 8.63 -3.43 -17.50
N PHE A 94 9.07 -3.91 -16.34
CA PHE A 94 10.36 -3.52 -15.75
C PHE A 94 11.57 -4.29 -16.33
N ARG A 95 11.35 -5.45 -16.95
CA ARG A 95 12.43 -6.26 -17.54
C ARG A 95 12.84 -5.81 -18.95
N GLU A 96 12.00 -5.05 -19.68
CA GLU A 96 12.34 -4.53 -21.02
C GLU A 96 13.37 -3.36 -21.00
N VAL A 97 14.01 -3.09 -19.86
CA VAL A 97 15.07 -2.07 -19.72
C VAL A 97 16.44 -2.74 -19.67
N GLU A 98 16.87 -3.30 -20.79
CA GLU A 98 18.30 -3.41 -21.14
C GLU A 98 18.43 -2.91 -22.58
N VAL A 99 18.73 -1.61 -22.71
CA VAL A 99 19.27 -0.97 -23.92
C VAL A 99 20.51 -0.19 -23.48
#